data_AF-A0A937DSK9-F1
#
_entry.id   AF-A0A937DSK9-F1
#
_cell.length_a   1.000
_cell.length_b   1.000
_cell.length_c   1.000
_cell.angle_alpha   90.00
_cell.angle_beta   90.00
_cell.angle_gamma   90.00
#
_symmetry.space_group_name_H-M   'P 1'
#
loop_
_entity.id
_entity.type
_entity.pdbx_description
1 polymer ?
#
loop_
_entity_poly.entity_id
_entity_poly.type
_entity_poly.pdbx_seq_one_letter_code
_entity_poly.pdbx_strand_id
1 'polypeptide(L)'
;MRPLAGTRDSGLPAMADEAGLSVHALDHQPGLHTADWEGPDRDAMAGMRRIQDELAIRNVPHSDAARAATFHCVLALAWPDEHLELFHGMLDGAIVWPPRGSGGHGYDPCFQPKGDTRTTAEMSDAEKNAISHRGRAFRMMVEACFR
;
A
#
# COMPACT_ATOMS: atom_id res chain seq x y z
N MET A 1 5.31 18.01 9.99
CA MET A 1 4.65 16.81 9.42
C MET A 1 3.14 16.98 9.56
N ARG A 2 2.31 16.52 8.61
CA ARG A 2 0.84 16.76 8.61
C ARG A 2 0.12 16.48 9.95
N PRO A 3 0.39 15.39 10.69
CA PRO A 3 -0.32 15.12 11.94
C PRO A 3 0.06 16.11 13.07
N LEU A 4 1.31 16.56 13.17
CA LEU A 4 1.72 17.58 14.16
C LEU A 4 1.05 18.95 13.94
N ALA A 5 0.69 19.29 12.69
CA ALA A 5 -0.11 20.48 12.45
C ALA A 5 -1.54 20.30 12.99
N GLY A 6 -2.12 19.13 12.76
CA GLY A 6 -3.45 18.78 13.27
C GLY A 6 -3.55 18.80 14.81
N THR A 7 -2.49 18.40 15.52
CA THR A 7 -2.48 18.48 17.00
C THR A 7 -2.45 19.92 17.48
N ARG A 8 -1.66 20.80 16.84
CA ARG A 8 -1.57 22.23 17.19
C ARG A 8 -2.88 22.97 16.97
N ASP A 9 -3.59 22.65 15.90
CA ASP A 9 -4.86 23.31 15.56
C ASP A 9 -6.03 22.84 16.43
N SER A 10 -6.04 21.57 16.84
CA SER A 10 -7.17 20.97 17.56
C SER A 10 -6.97 20.79 19.06
N GLY A 11 -5.73 20.73 19.54
CA GLY A 11 -5.39 20.31 20.90
C GLY A 11 -5.62 18.82 21.17
N LEU A 12 -5.93 18.02 20.14
CA LEU A 12 -6.22 16.58 20.24
C LEU A 12 -5.11 15.75 19.55
N PRO A 13 -4.96 14.46 19.88
CA PRO A 13 -4.14 13.55 19.08
C PRO A 13 -4.60 13.53 17.62
N ALA A 14 -3.65 13.49 16.69
CA ALA A 14 -3.91 13.49 15.26
C ALA A 14 -3.14 12.36 14.57
N MET A 15 -3.79 11.69 13.62
CA MET A 15 -3.22 10.57 12.88
C MET A 15 -3.20 10.85 11.38
N ALA A 16 -2.16 10.40 10.70
CA ALA A 16 -2.08 10.37 9.24
C ALA A 16 -1.69 8.96 8.76
N ASP A 17 -2.22 8.57 7.60
CA ASP A 17 -1.85 7.36 6.86
C ASP A 17 -1.20 7.78 5.53
N GLU A 18 -0.04 7.21 5.21
CA GLU A 18 0.61 7.32 3.91
C GLU A 18 0.92 5.91 3.39
N ALA A 19 0.43 5.59 2.19
CA ALA A 19 0.50 4.23 1.65
C ALA A 19 0.93 4.23 0.17
N GLY A 20 1.61 3.17 -0.23
CA GLY A 20 2.09 3.05 -1.61
C GLY A 20 2.49 1.62 -1.99
N LEU A 21 2.54 1.38 -3.30
CA LEU A 21 3.00 0.14 -3.91
C LEU A 21 4.43 0.32 -4.43
N SER A 22 5.33 -0.55 -4.01
CA SER A 22 6.71 -0.59 -4.50
C SER A 22 6.90 -1.82 -5.38
N VAL A 23 7.20 -1.64 -6.67
CA VAL A 23 7.54 -2.73 -7.59
C VAL A 23 9.05 -2.82 -7.71
N HIS A 24 9.65 -3.92 -7.27
CA HIS A 24 11.10 -4.02 -7.07
C HIS A 24 11.86 -3.88 -8.39
N ALA A 25 11.36 -4.51 -9.46
CA ALA A 25 11.96 -4.41 -10.80
C ALA A 25 11.81 -3.03 -11.47
N LEU A 26 11.01 -2.13 -10.89
CA LEU A 26 10.80 -0.76 -11.34
C LEU A 26 11.52 0.25 -10.44
N ASP A 27 12.63 -0.14 -9.82
CA ASP A 27 13.39 0.70 -8.88
C ASP A 27 12.50 1.23 -7.75
N HIS A 28 11.63 0.36 -7.24
CA HIS A 28 10.65 0.64 -6.19
C HIS A 28 9.51 1.61 -6.55
N GLN A 29 9.38 1.99 -7.82
CA GLN A 29 8.23 2.77 -8.30
C GLN A 29 6.95 1.92 -8.36
N PRO A 30 5.75 2.52 -8.24
CA PRO A 30 5.49 3.97 -8.06
C PRO A 30 5.84 4.53 -6.68
N GLY A 31 5.93 3.70 -5.64
CA GLY A 31 6.25 4.12 -4.27
C GLY A 31 5.22 5.14 -3.74
N LEU A 32 5.70 6.27 -3.22
CA LEU A 32 4.83 7.36 -2.73
C LEU A 32 3.95 7.99 -3.83
N HIS A 33 4.30 7.81 -5.11
CA HIS A 33 3.53 8.35 -6.25
C HIS A 33 2.48 7.37 -6.77
N THR A 34 2.08 6.39 -5.97
CA THR A 34 1.12 5.33 -6.36
C THR A 34 -0.17 5.91 -6.93
N ALA A 35 -0.76 6.91 -6.27
CA ALA A 35 -1.97 7.56 -6.75
C ALA A 35 -1.73 8.40 -8.02
N ASP A 36 -0.53 8.96 -8.19
CA ASP A 36 -0.22 9.81 -9.35
C ASP A 36 -0.06 8.98 -10.63
N TRP A 37 0.27 7.70 -10.49
CA TRP A 37 0.34 6.76 -11.60
C TRP A 37 -1.04 6.39 -12.16
N GLU A 38 -2.11 6.63 -11.41
CA GLU A 38 -3.50 6.50 -11.88
C GLU A 38 -3.91 7.66 -12.81
N GLY A 39 -3.02 8.63 -13.03
CA GLY A 39 -3.28 9.78 -13.90
C GLY A 39 -4.23 10.81 -13.29
N PRO A 40 -4.60 11.85 -14.06
CA PRO A 40 -5.44 12.94 -13.58
C PRO A 40 -6.85 12.48 -13.19
N ASP A 41 -7.36 11.44 -13.85
CA ASP A 41 -8.70 10.88 -13.60
C ASP A 41 -8.74 9.86 -12.46
N ARG A 42 -7.58 9.56 -11.83
CA ARG A 42 -7.43 8.54 -10.78
C ARG A 42 -7.98 7.17 -11.22
N ASP A 43 -7.65 6.77 -12.45
CA ASP A 43 -8.00 5.46 -12.99
C ASP A 43 -6.94 4.41 -12.60
N ALA A 44 -7.31 3.53 -11.67
CA ALA A 44 -6.47 2.43 -11.23
C ALA A 44 -6.05 1.50 -12.37
N MET A 45 -6.91 1.28 -13.38
CA MET A 45 -6.55 0.46 -14.54
C MET A 45 -5.44 1.10 -15.38
N ALA A 46 -5.41 2.43 -15.51
CA ALA A 46 -4.33 3.15 -16.16
C ALA A 46 -3.01 2.98 -15.39
N GLY A 47 -3.04 3.09 -14.05
CA GLY A 47 -1.87 2.85 -13.20
C GLY A 47 -1.34 1.42 -13.30
N MET A 48 -2.23 0.42 -13.23
CA MET A 48 -1.87 -0.99 -13.38
C MET A 48 -1.31 -1.30 -14.77
N ARG A 49 -1.90 -0.71 -15.83
CA ARG A 49 -1.39 -0.82 -17.20
C ARG A 49 0.03 -0.29 -17.31
N ARG A 50 0.28 0.90 -16.74
CA ARG A 50 1.60 1.51 -16.74
C ARG A 50 2.64 0.61 -16.08
N ILE A 51 2.35 0.01 -14.93
CA ILE A 51 3.26 -0.98 -14.31
C ILE A 51 3.56 -2.13 -15.28
N GLN A 52 2.53 -2.71 -15.90
CA GLN A 52 2.72 -3.82 -16.84
C GLN A 52 3.56 -3.42 -18.06
N ASP A 53 3.37 -2.22 -18.60
CA ASP A 53 4.12 -1.71 -19.76
C ASP A 53 5.59 -1.46 -19.40
N GLU A 54 5.87 -0.85 -18.24
CA GLU A 54 7.24 -0.63 -17.74
C GLU A 54 7.98 -1.96 -17.48
N LEU A 55 7.29 -2.96 -16.91
CA LEU A 55 7.85 -4.31 -16.74
C LEU A 55 8.18 -4.96 -18.09
N ALA A 56 7.33 -4.75 -19.10
CA ALA A 56 7.56 -5.27 -20.45
C ALA A 56 8.75 -4.58 -21.13
N ILE A 57 8.87 -3.25 -21.04
CA ILE A 57 10.00 -2.46 -21.57
C ILE A 57 11.33 -2.96 -20.98
N ARG A 58 11.35 -3.29 -19.69
CA ARG A 58 12.52 -3.82 -18.99
C ARG A 58 12.76 -5.32 -19.19
N ASN A 59 11.93 -5.99 -20.01
CA ASN A 59 11.97 -7.44 -20.24
C ASN A 59 11.92 -8.26 -18.94
N VAL A 60 11.14 -7.80 -17.95
CA VAL A 60 11.04 -8.49 -16.65
C VAL A 60 10.24 -9.79 -16.80
N PRO A 61 10.83 -10.95 -16.44
CA PRO A 61 10.15 -12.24 -16.54
C PRO A 61 8.81 -12.29 -15.81
N HIS A 62 7.88 -13.10 -16.32
CA HIS A 62 6.62 -13.40 -15.66
C HIS A 62 6.83 -14.46 -14.56
N SER A 63 7.39 -14.03 -13.43
CA SER A 63 7.53 -14.86 -12.23
C SER A 63 7.39 -14.00 -10.97
N ASP A 64 6.92 -14.60 -9.88
CA ASP A 64 6.71 -13.90 -8.61
C ASP A 64 7.99 -13.23 -8.10
N ALA A 65 9.14 -13.90 -8.24
CA ALA A 65 10.43 -13.37 -7.81
C ALA A 65 10.87 -12.16 -8.66
N ALA A 66 10.71 -12.23 -9.99
CA ALA A 66 11.09 -11.14 -10.88
C ALA A 66 10.15 -9.93 -10.78
N ARG A 67 8.89 -10.15 -10.42
CA ARG A 67 7.85 -9.12 -10.29
C ARG A 67 7.47 -8.83 -8.85
N ALA A 68 8.41 -9.09 -7.93
CA ALA A 68 8.22 -8.85 -6.51
C ALA A 68 7.77 -7.40 -6.28
N ALA A 69 6.78 -7.25 -5.41
CA ALA A 69 6.24 -5.97 -5.03
C ALA A 69 5.81 -5.98 -3.56
N THR A 70 5.81 -4.80 -2.95
CA THR A 70 5.43 -4.64 -1.56
C THR A 70 4.48 -3.46 -1.45
N PHE A 71 3.32 -3.69 -0.84
CA PHE A 71 2.51 -2.59 -0.34
C PHE A 71 3.05 -2.12 1.01
N HIS A 72 3.13 -0.81 1.19
CA HIS A 72 3.57 -0.15 2.42
C HIS A 72 2.44 0.73 2.95
N CYS A 73 2.30 0.82 4.28
CA CYS A 73 1.50 1.82 4.97
C CYS A 73 2.27 2.29 6.20
N VAL A 74 2.50 3.60 6.29
CA VAL A 74 3.05 4.25 7.48
C VAL A 74 1.93 5.03 8.15
N LEU A 75 1.55 4.60 9.36
CA LEU A 75 0.70 5.38 10.24
C LEU A 75 1.58 6.28 11.10
N ALA A 76 1.25 7.56 11.16
CA ALA A 76 1.89 8.54 12.02
C ALA A 76 0.88 9.07 13.03
N LEU A 77 1.07 8.77 14.32
CA LEU A 77 0.26 9.26 15.43
C LEU A 77 1.01 10.36 16.17
N ALA A 78 0.49 11.57 16.13
CA ALA A 78 1.01 12.72 16.84
C ALA A 78 0.16 13.04 18.06
N TRP A 79 0.82 13.38 19.16
CA TRP A 79 0.21 13.77 20.42
C TRP A 79 0.29 15.30 20.63
N PRO A 80 -0.55 15.90 21.50
CA PRO A 80 -0.52 17.34 21.78
C PRO A 80 0.79 17.87 22.37
N ASP A 81 1.60 17.00 22.97
CA ASP A 81 2.93 17.30 23.54
C ASP A 81 4.07 17.20 22.50
N GLU A 82 3.72 17.13 21.21
CA GLU A 82 4.63 16.95 20.07
C GLU A 82 5.31 15.58 19.98
N HIS A 83 4.94 14.61 20.84
CA HIS A 83 5.36 13.22 20.67
C HIS A 83 4.80 12.64 19.37
N LEU A 84 5.61 11.84 18.67
CA LEU A 84 5.27 11.23 17.39
C LEU A 84 5.63 9.75 17.40
N GLU A 85 4.66 8.91 17.06
CA GLU A 85 4.85 7.48 16.88
C GLU A 85 4.60 7.09 15.42
N LEU A 86 5.46 6.23 14.88
CA LEU A 86 5.39 5.76 13.50
C LEU A 86 5.25 4.24 13.47
N PHE A 87 4.28 3.75 12.70
CA PHE A 87 4.01 2.33 12.55
C PHE A 87 4.03 1.96 11.07
N HIS A 88 4.98 1.11 10.69
CA HIS A 88 5.14 0.68 9.30
C HIS A 88 4.65 -0.74 9.10
N GLY A 89 3.53 -0.87 8.40
CA GLY A 89 3.03 -2.14 7.94
C GLY A 89 3.41 -2.42 6.49
N MET A 90 3.73 -3.67 6.20
CA MET A 90 4.09 -4.13 4.86
C MET A 90 3.34 -5.40 4.49
N LEU A 91 3.00 -5.53 3.21
CA LEU A 91 2.49 -6.75 2.61
C LEU A 91 3.30 -7.06 1.35
N ASP A 92 4.09 -8.13 1.41
CA ASP A 92 4.88 -8.61 0.28
C ASP A 92 4.06 -9.50 -0.65
N GLY A 93 4.36 -9.42 -1.94
CA GLY A 93 3.68 -10.15 -2.99
C GLY A 93 4.38 -9.96 -4.33
N ALA A 94 3.62 -10.09 -5.40
CA ALA A 94 4.08 -9.90 -6.76
C ALA A 94 3.01 -9.26 -7.64
N ILE A 95 3.45 -8.59 -8.71
CA ILE A 95 2.56 -8.07 -9.74
C ILE A 95 2.15 -9.17 -10.71
N VAL A 96 0.85 -9.34 -10.88
CA VAL A 96 0.24 -10.29 -11.81
C VAL A 96 -0.54 -9.56 -12.91
N TRP A 97 -0.59 -10.20 -14.07
CA TRP A 97 -1.30 -9.69 -15.24
C TRP A 97 -1.93 -10.86 -16.02
N PRO A 98 -3.19 -10.76 -16.49
CA PRO A 98 -4.12 -9.64 -16.34
C PRO A 98 -4.63 -9.48 -14.89
N PRO A 99 -5.14 -8.28 -14.53
CA PRO A 99 -5.74 -8.05 -13.21
C PRO A 99 -6.98 -8.93 -13.01
N ARG A 100 -7.21 -9.37 -11.76
CA ARG A 100 -8.31 -10.27 -11.36
C ARG A 100 -8.98 -9.75 -10.11
N GLY A 101 -10.27 -10.07 -9.96
CA GLY A 101 -11.09 -9.62 -8.84
C GLY A 101 -11.69 -8.24 -9.04
N SER A 102 -12.68 -7.91 -8.21
CA SER A 102 -13.43 -6.64 -8.26
C SER A 102 -13.53 -5.95 -6.89
N GLY A 103 -12.99 -6.57 -5.84
CA GLY A 103 -12.94 -6.01 -4.50
C GLY A 103 -11.75 -5.06 -4.33
N GLY A 104 -11.68 -4.42 -3.17
CA GLY A 104 -10.56 -3.54 -2.84
C GLY A 104 -10.56 -2.24 -3.65
N HIS A 105 -9.36 -1.68 -3.85
CA HIS A 105 -9.15 -0.39 -4.50
C HIS A 105 -7.74 -0.29 -5.12
N GLY A 106 -7.54 0.66 -6.03
CA GLY A 106 -6.24 0.91 -6.66
C GLY A 106 -5.68 -0.36 -7.31
N TYR A 107 -4.49 -0.77 -6.87
CA TYR A 107 -3.69 -1.83 -7.49
C TYR A 107 -4.00 -3.24 -6.95
N ASP A 108 -5.01 -3.39 -6.10
CA ASP A 108 -5.42 -4.70 -5.57
C ASP A 108 -5.66 -5.76 -6.67
N PRO A 109 -6.26 -5.43 -7.83
CA PRO A 109 -6.50 -6.42 -8.87
C PRO A 109 -5.24 -6.98 -9.53
N CYS A 110 -4.09 -6.28 -9.48
CA CYS A 110 -2.83 -6.77 -10.04
C CYS A 110 -1.83 -7.22 -8.98
N PHE A 111 -2.19 -7.23 -7.69
CA PHE A 111 -1.30 -7.60 -6.61
C PHE A 111 -1.69 -8.95 -5.99
N GLN A 112 -0.79 -9.92 -6.10
CA GLN A 112 -0.93 -11.24 -5.48
C GLN A 112 -0.02 -11.32 -4.24
N PRO A 113 -0.57 -11.47 -3.02
CA PRO A 113 0.25 -11.55 -1.82
C PRO A 113 1.02 -12.87 -1.77
N LYS A 114 2.21 -12.83 -1.18
CA LYS A 114 3.09 -14.00 -1.08
C LYS A 114 2.39 -15.15 -0.34
N GLY A 115 2.36 -16.31 -0.98
CA GLY A 115 1.77 -17.53 -0.41
C GLY A 115 0.27 -17.71 -0.66
N ASP A 116 -0.38 -16.79 -1.40
CA ASP A 116 -1.75 -16.97 -1.91
C ASP A 116 -1.73 -17.02 -3.45
N THR A 117 -2.77 -17.60 -4.05
CA THR A 117 -2.97 -17.66 -5.51
C THR A 117 -3.94 -16.58 -6.01
N ARG A 118 -4.71 -16.00 -5.10
CA ARG A 118 -5.68 -14.92 -5.36
C ARG A 118 -5.00 -13.57 -5.30
N THR A 119 -5.50 -12.61 -6.07
CA THR A 119 -5.16 -11.19 -5.86
C THR A 119 -5.84 -10.65 -4.61
N THR A 120 -5.37 -9.52 -4.06
CA THR A 120 -6.07 -8.91 -2.92
C THR A 120 -7.48 -8.41 -3.27
N ALA A 121 -7.79 -8.22 -4.56
CA ALA A 121 -9.15 -7.88 -5.04
C ALA A 121 -10.08 -9.10 -5.16
N GLU A 122 -9.54 -10.32 -5.09
CA GLU A 122 -10.31 -11.58 -5.06
C GLU A 122 -10.62 -12.03 -3.61
N MET A 123 -10.07 -11.32 -2.61
CA MET A 123 -10.31 -11.56 -1.19
C MET A 123 -11.49 -10.74 -0.68
N SER A 124 -12.18 -11.25 0.34
CA SER A 124 -13.10 -10.43 1.13
C SER A 124 -12.36 -9.35 1.91
N ASP A 125 -13.06 -8.29 2.32
CA ASP A 125 -12.48 -7.22 3.13
C ASP A 125 -11.88 -7.75 4.44
N ALA A 126 -12.51 -8.75 5.07
CA ALA A 126 -12.02 -9.37 6.29
C ALA A 126 -10.70 -10.12 6.07
N GLU A 127 -10.61 -10.93 5.02
CA GLU A 127 -9.38 -11.65 4.66
C GLU A 127 -8.25 -10.67 4.32
N LYS A 128 -8.54 -9.66 3.50
CA LYS A 128 -7.56 -8.62 3.13
C LYS A 128 -7.09 -7.88 4.39
N ASN A 129 -7.99 -7.45 5.27
CA ASN A 129 -7.64 -6.71 6.48
C ASN A 129 -6.78 -7.53 7.46
N ALA A 130 -6.95 -8.85 7.51
CA ALA A 130 -6.12 -9.71 8.35
C ALA A 130 -4.63 -9.67 7.95
N ILE A 131 -4.35 -9.55 6.65
CA ILE A 131 -2.98 -9.63 6.12
C ILE A 131 -2.40 -8.29 5.64
N SER A 132 -3.23 -7.29 5.36
CA SER A 132 -2.82 -6.06 4.68
C SER A 132 -1.76 -5.27 5.44
N HIS A 133 -0.97 -4.52 4.68
CA HIS A 133 -0.03 -3.52 5.17
C HIS A 133 -0.70 -2.55 6.15
N ARG A 134 -1.89 -2.02 5.80
CA ARG A 134 -2.68 -1.16 6.69
C ARG A 134 -3.14 -1.88 7.96
N GLY A 135 -3.70 -3.08 7.85
CA GLY A 135 -4.13 -3.87 9.00
C GLY A 135 -2.99 -4.25 9.94
N ARG A 136 -1.77 -4.46 9.42
CA ARG A 136 -0.55 -4.65 10.21
C ARG A 136 -0.14 -3.37 10.93
N ALA A 137 -0.07 -2.25 10.24
CA ALA A 137 0.29 -0.96 10.85
C ALA A 137 -0.68 -0.58 11.98
N PHE A 138 -1.99 -0.75 11.77
CA PHE A 138 -3.00 -0.49 12.79
C PHE A 138 -2.86 -1.39 14.02
N ARG A 139 -2.59 -2.69 13.83
CA ARG A 139 -2.36 -3.59 14.97
C ARG A 139 -1.13 -3.19 15.78
N MET A 140 -0.03 -2.82 15.13
CA MET A 140 1.16 -2.32 15.80
C MET A 140 0.86 -1.05 16.61
N MET A 141 0.11 -0.10 16.04
CA MET A 141 -0.31 1.12 16.74
C MET A 141 -1.19 0.81 17.95
N VAL A 142 -2.20 -0.05 17.80
CA VAL A 142 -3.09 -0.44 18.91
C VAL A 142 -2.31 -1.11 20.03
N GLU A 143 -1.36 -1.98 19.69
CA GLU A 143 -0.53 -2.68 20.66
C GLU A 143 0.41 -1.75 21.42
N ALA A 144 0.96 -0.72 20.76
CA ALA A 144 1.91 0.22 21.37
C ALA A 144 1.24 1.32 22.18
N CYS A 145 0.10 1.88 21.71
CA CYS A 145 -0.46 3.11 22.26
C CYS A 145 -1.73 2.92 23.09
N PHE A 146 -2.43 1.78 22.95
CA PHE A 146 -3.81 1.61 23.46
C PHE A 146 -4.04 0.30 24.22
N ARG A 147 -2.97 -0.36 24.67
CA ARG A 147 -3.03 -1.56 25.50
C ARG A 147 -2.57 -1.30 26.93
#